data_AF-A0A642C5B6-F1
#
_entry.id   AF-A0A642C5B6-F1
#
_cell.length_a   1.000
_cell.length_b   1.000
_cell.length_c   1.000
_cell.angle_alpha   90.00
_cell.angle_beta   90.00
_cell.angle_gamma   90.00
#
_symmetry.space_group_name_H-M   'P 1'
#
loop_
_entity.id
_entity.type
_entity.pdbx_description
1 polymer ?
#
loop_
_entity_poly.entity_id
_entity_poly.type
_entity_poly.pdbx_seq_one_letter_code
_entity_poly.pdbx_strand_id
1 'polypeptide(L)'
;ICLGMQCIAIEFARNVLGYADADSREMDEKTPHNVIDIMEEQKAITNMGGTMRLGAYECVLQKGSKAYLAYGEEHIQERHRHRYEFNNDYKAQYEAAGMKCVGINPESDLVEIVEIPALKWFIGTQFHPEYSSTVLNPHPLFVAFVKAAIENEKN
;
A
#
# COMPACT_ATOMS: atom_id res chain seq x y z
N ILE A 1 4.82 2.59 4.67
CA ILE A 1 4.35 1.66 5.71
C ILE A 1 3.06 2.21 6.30
N CYS A 2 1.98 1.43 6.28
CA CYS A 2 0.66 1.75 6.84
C CYS A 2 0.20 3.16 6.40
N LEU A 3 -0.02 4.09 7.35
CA LEU A 3 -0.36 5.50 7.06
C LEU A 3 0.56 6.15 6.01
N GLY A 4 1.84 5.77 5.94
CA GLY A 4 2.74 6.28 4.91
C GLY A 4 2.31 5.91 3.47
N MET A 5 1.74 4.72 3.26
CA MET A 5 1.15 4.36 1.96
C MET A 5 -0.12 5.19 1.68
N GLN A 6 -0.93 5.45 2.70
CA GLN A 6 -2.11 6.31 2.57
C GLN A 6 -1.72 7.73 2.17
N CYS A 7 -0.69 8.31 2.80
CA CYS A 7 -0.15 9.62 2.43
C CYS A 7 0.38 9.64 0.99
N ILE A 8 1.04 8.56 0.54
CA ILE A 8 1.48 8.42 -0.87
C ILE A 8 0.29 8.50 -1.82
N ALA A 9 -0.78 7.75 -1.53
CA ALA A 9 -1.98 7.77 -2.37
C ALA A 9 -2.59 9.17 -2.44
N ILE A 10 -2.75 9.84 -1.29
CA ILE A 10 -3.31 11.19 -1.21
C ILE A 10 -2.45 12.19 -2.00
N GLU A 11 -1.13 12.18 -1.80
CA GLU A 11 -0.20 13.08 -2.48
C GLU A 11 -0.23 12.88 -3.99
N PHE A 12 -0.21 11.63 -4.46
CA PHE A 12 -0.25 11.31 -5.89
C PHE A 12 -1.58 11.73 -6.52
N ALA A 13 -2.72 11.56 -5.84
CA ALA A 13 -3.99 12.06 -6.34
C ALA A 13 -3.99 13.59 -6.48
N ARG A 14 -3.45 14.31 -5.49
CA ARG A 14 -3.39 15.78 -5.52
C ARG A 14 -2.49 16.29 -6.64
N ASN A 15 -1.28 15.74 -6.75
CA ASN A 15 -0.24 16.32 -7.61
C ASN A 15 -0.14 15.70 -9.01
N VAL A 16 -0.57 14.45 -9.18
CA VAL A 16 -0.52 13.76 -10.49
C VAL A 16 -1.89 13.63 -11.12
N LEU A 17 -2.92 13.28 -10.36
CA LEU A 17 -4.30 13.16 -10.89
C LEU A 17 -5.06 14.50 -10.90
N GLY A 18 -4.59 15.50 -10.14
CA GLY A 18 -5.18 16.83 -10.07
C GLY A 18 -6.38 16.95 -9.12
N TYR A 19 -6.61 15.96 -8.26
CA TYR A 19 -7.66 15.98 -7.24
C TYR A 19 -7.17 16.74 -6.00
N ALA A 20 -7.17 18.08 -6.07
CA ALA A 20 -6.61 18.95 -5.03
C ALA A 20 -7.22 18.74 -3.63
N ASP A 21 -8.46 18.27 -3.58
CA ASP A 21 -9.23 17.94 -2.38
C ASP A 21 -9.17 16.46 -1.98
N ALA A 22 -8.41 15.61 -2.70
CA ALA A 22 -8.29 14.20 -2.37
C ALA A 22 -7.75 14.01 -0.95
N ASP A 23 -8.39 13.18 -0.15
CA ASP A 23 -7.97 12.90 1.23
C ASP A 23 -8.45 11.51 1.68
N SER A 24 -8.11 11.13 2.91
CA SER A 24 -8.72 10.02 3.63
C SER A 24 -10.01 10.45 4.31
N ARG A 25 -11.03 9.59 4.34
CA ARG A 25 -12.22 9.79 5.19
C ARG A 25 -11.88 9.89 6.68
N GLU A 26 -10.70 9.40 7.10
CA GLU A 26 -10.21 9.60 8.47
C GLU A 26 -9.93 11.07 8.80
N MET A 27 -9.43 11.82 7.81
CA MET A 27 -8.94 13.19 7.99
C MET A 27 -9.95 14.23 7.52
N ASP A 28 -10.63 13.94 6.41
CA ASP A 28 -11.72 14.76 5.88
C ASP A 28 -12.91 13.87 5.50
N GLU A 29 -13.87 13.75 6.41
CA GLU A 29 -15.11 13.00 6.17
C GLU A 29 -15.95 13.57 5.02
N LYS A 30 -15.68 14.79 4.53
CA LYS A 30 -16.49 15.46 3.50
C LYS A 30 -15.83 15.50 2.13
N THR A 31 -14.58 15.06 2.00
CA THR A 31 -13.92 15.04 0.70
C THR A 31 -14.74 14.23 -0.31
N PRO A 32 -15.00 14.76 -1.52
CA PRO A 32 -15.59 13.98 -2.60
C PRO A 32 -14.56 13.02 -3.23
N HIS A 33 -13.26 13.28 -3.04
CA HIS A 33 -12.16 12.45 -3.54
C HIS A 33 -11.52 11.63 -2.40
N ASN A 34 -12.31 10.75 -1.78
CA ASN A 34 -11.90 9.81 -0.74
C ASN A 34 -11.07 8.65 -1.31
N VAL A 35 -9.81 8.93 -1.64
CA VAL A 35 -8.87 7.93 -2.18
C VAL A 35 -8.44 6.90 -1.13
N ILE A 36 -8.61 7.23 0.15
CA ILE A 36 -8.50 6.31 1.29
C ILE A 36 -9.84 6.31 2.03
N ASP A 37 -10.43 5.13 2.26
CA ASP A 37 -11.73 4.98 2.90
C ASP A 37 -11.83 3.67 3.69
N ILE A 38 -12.82 3.58 4.58
CA ILE A 38 -13.31 2.32 5.13
C ILE A 38 -14.17 1.66 4.05
N MET A 39 -13.89 0.39 3.72
CA MET A 39 -14.69 -0.36 2.76
C MET A 39 -16.15 -0.44 3.18
N GLU A 40 -17.08 -0.34 2.23
CA GLU A 40 -18.52 -0.29 2.51
C GLU A 40 -19.03 -1.57 3.19
N GLU A 41 -18.46 -2.72 2.83
CA GLU A 41 -18.69 -4.02 3.47
C GLU A 41 -18.31 -4.02 4.96
N GLN A 42 -17.30 -3.23 5.36
CA GLN A 42 -16.90 -3.06 6.75
C GLN A 42 -17.80 -2.05 7.48
N LYS A 43 -18.37 -1.06 6.78
CA LYS A 43 -19.31 -0.07 7.36
C LYS A 43 -20.63 -0.71 7.80
N ALA A 44 -21.06 -1.79 7.15
CA ALA A 44 -22.25 -2.56 7.52
C ALA A 44 -22.11 -3.29 8.88
N ILE A 45 -20.89 -3.46 9.38
CA ILE A 45 -20.62 -4.08 10.68
C ILE A 45 -20.73 -3.00 11.76
N THR A 46 -21.90 -2.89 12.39
CA THR A 46 -22.32 -1.83 13.34
C THR A 46 -21.49 -1.69 14.63
N ASN A 47 -20.36 -2.40 14.77
CA ASN A 47 -19.46 -2.26 15.90
C ASN A 47 -18.13 -1.66 15.42
N MET A 48 -17.73 -0.52 15.97
CA MET A 48 -16.43 0.15 15.79
C MET A 48 -15.18 -0.71 16.18
N GLY A 49 -15.35 -2.01 16.41
CA GLY A 49 -14.30 -3.02 16.50
C GLY A 49 -14.18 -3.94 15.28
N GLY A 50 -15.19 -4.00 14.39
CA GLY A 50 -15.23 -4.92 13.24
C GLY A 50 -14.50 -4.45 11.99
N THR A 51 -14.11 -3.16 11.92
CA THR A 51 -13.42 -2.58 10.76
C THR A 51 -11.89 -2.67 10.85
N MET A 52 -11.35 -3.01 12.02
CA MET A 52 -9.91 -3.12 12.22
C MET A 52 -9.38 -4.40 11.58
N ARG A 53 -8.48 -4.25 10.61
CA ARG A 53 -7.64 -5.37 10.15
C ARG A 53 -6.49 -5.54 11.12
N LEU A 54 -6.48 -6.68 11.79
CA LEU A 54 -5.50 -7.02 12.81
C LEU A 54 -5.05 -8.46 12.63
N GLY A 55 -3.77 -8.65 12.31
CA GLY A 55 -3.20 -9.97 12.11
C GLY A 55 -2.56 -10.13 10.74
N ALA A 56 -2.26 -11.37 10.36
CA ALA A 56 -1.57 -11.69 9.13
C ALA A 56 -2.57 -11.97 8.00
N TYR A 57 -2.42 -11.32 6.86
CA TYR A 57 -3.29 -11.46 5.70
C TYR A 57 -2.47 -11.79 4.45
N GLU A 58 -3.07 -12.54 3.54
CA GLU A 58 -2.48 -12.89 2.24
C GLU A 58 -2.32 -11.67 1.34
N CYS A 59 -1.26 -11.65 0.54
CA CYS A 59 -1.02 -10.67 -0.49
C CYS A 59 -0.33 -11.35 -1.68
N VAL A 60 -0.91 -11.19 -2.87
CA VAL A 60 -0.35 -11.70 -4.12
C VAL A 60 0.39 -10.59 -4.84
N LEU A 61 1.67 -10.82 -5.10
CA LEU A 61 2.57 -9.86 -5.72
C LEU A 61 2.56 -9.99 -7.24
N GLN A 62 2.47 -8.85 -7.92
CA GLN A 62 2.60 -8.77 -9.36
C GLN A 62 4.03 -9.16 -9.79
N LYS A 63 4.16 -10.20 -10.63
CA LYS A 63 5.44 -10.63 -11.19
C LYS A 63 6.17 -9.49 -11.90
N GLY A 64 7.46 -9.36 -11.60
CA GLY A 64 8.32 -8.31 -12.14
C GLY A 64 8.26 -6.95 -11.43
N SER A 65 7.36 -6.78 -10.45
CA SER A 65 7.37 -5.60 -9.56
C SER A 65 8.63 -5.58 -8.68
N LYS A 66 9.00 -4.41 -8.16
CA LYS A 66 10.14 -4.31 -7.23
C LYS A 66 9.86 -5.07 -5.95
N ALA A 67 8.60 -5.08 -5.49
CA ALA A 67 8.15 -5.89 -4.37
C ALA A 67 8.37 -7.39 -4.63
N TYR A 68 7.90 -7.92 -5.76
CA TYR A 68 8.11 -9.32 -6.13
C TYR A 68 9.60 -9.69 -6.18
N LEU A 69 10.43 -8.83 -6.77
CA LEU A 69 11.87 -9.06 -6.85
C LEU A 69 12.55 -9.04 -5.47
N ALA A 70 12.05 -8.24 -4.53
CA ALA A 70 12.56 -8.19 -3.17
C ALA A 70 12.21 -9.47 -2.39
N TYR A 71 10.95 -9.91 -2.43
CA TYR A 71 10.50 -11.12 -1.74
C TYR A 71 11.00 -12.41 -2.39
N GLY A 72 11.09 -12.45 -3.73
CA GLY A 72 11.46 -13.65 -4.48
C GLY A 72 10.34 -14.68 -4.64
N GLU A 73 9.12 -14.36 -4.18
CA GLU A 73 7.94 -15.22 -4.27
C GLU A 73 6.67 -14.41 -4.59
N GLU A 74 5.64 -15.10 -5.09
CA GLU A 74 4.38 -14.48 -5.55
C GLU A 74 3.35 -14.33 -4.43
N HIS A 75 3.26 -15.29 -3.51
CA HIS A 75 2.30 -15.30 -2.42
C HIS A 75 3.02 -15.02 -1.11
N ILE A 76 2.64 -13.94 -0.43
CA ILE A 76 3.21 -13.55 0.86
C ILE A 76 2.10 -13.37 1.89
N GLN A 77 2.47 -13.43 3.18
CA GLN A 77 1.55 -13.16 4.28
C GLN A 77 2.15 -12.10 5.21
N GLU A 78 1.45 -10.99 5.42
CA GLU A 78 1.98 -9.84 6.15
C GLU A 78 1.02 -9.31 7.21
N ARG A 79 1.56 -8.60 8.21
CA ARG A 79 0.80 -8.18 9.39
C ARG A 79 0.23 -6.77 9.27
N HIS A 80 -1.07 -6.66 9.52
CA HIS A 80 -1.84 -5.41 9.46
C HIS A 80 -2.29 -4.95 10.84
N ARG A 81 -2.43 -3.63 10.98
CA ARG A 81 -3.03 -2.97 12.15
C ARG A 81 -3.57 -1.59 11.75
N HIS A 82 -4.61 -1.57 10.93
CA HIS A 82 -5.27 -0.34 10.46
C HIS A 82 -6.74 -0.58 10.12
N ARG A 83 -7.46 0.48 9.75
CA ARG A 83 -8.90 0.46 9.44
C ARG A 83 -9.25 0.99 8.06
N TYR A 84 -8.42 1.87 7.52
CA TYR A 84 -8.70 2.58 6.27
C TYR A 84 -7.84 1.99 5.17
N GLU A 85 -8.43 1.84 4.00
CA GLU A 85 -7.86 1.17 2.85
C GLU A 85 -7.82 2.08 1.63
N PHE A 86 -6.99 1.71 0.66
CA PHE A 86 -7.04 2.34 -0.65
C PHE A 86 -8.39 2.07 -1.30
N ASN A 87 -9.04 3.12 -1.80
CA ASN A 87 -10.33 3.01 -2.47
C ASN A 87 -10.13 2.50 -3.90
N ASN A 88 -10.55 1.26 -4.16
CA ASN A 88 -10.38 0.58 -5.44
C ASN A 88 -11.06 1.27 -6.62
N ASP A 89 -12.04 2.14 -6.40
CA ASP A 89 -12.65 2.96 -7.46
C ASP A 89 -11.62 3.83 -8.20
N TYR A 90 -10.53 4.20 -7.51
CA TYR A 90 -9.45 5.01 -8.07
C TYR A 90 -8.34 4.18 -8.72
N LYS A 91 -8.28 2.86 -8.49
CA LYS A 91 -7.17 1.98 -8.90
C LYS A 91 -6.78 2.16 -10.36
N ALA A 92 -7.75 2.14 -11.27
CA ALA A 92 -7.53 2.28 -12.70
C ALA A 92 -6.86 3.62 -13.09
N GLN A 93 -7.24 4.72 -12.43
CA GLN A 93 -6.69 6.05 -12.71
C GLN A 93 -5.24 6.16 -12.23
N TYR A 94 -4.94 5.64 -11.03
CA TYR A 94 -3.58 5.60 -10.50
C TYR A 94 -2.66 4.76 -11.39
N GLU A 95 -3.13 3.58 -11.81
CA GLU A 95 -2.35 2.70 -12.67
C GLU A 95 -2.09 3.30 -14.05
N ALA A 96 -3.08 3.98 -14.63
CA ALA A 96 -2.93 4.70 -15.89
C ALA A 96 -1.94 5.87 -15.77
N ALA A 97 -1.89 6.53 -14.60
CA ALA A 97 -0.98 7.64 -14.33
C ALA A 97 0.43 7.21 -13.87
N GLY A 98 0.66 5.91 -13.64
CA GLY A 98 1.99 5.36 -13.42
C GLY A 98 2.30 4.87 -12.00
N MET A 99 1.36 4.98 -11.05
CA MET A 99 1.46 4.29 -9.76
C MET A 99 0.74 2.94 -9.84
N LYS A 100 1.49 1.85 -9.70
CA LYS A 100 0.96 0.49 -9.84
C LYS A 100 0.58 -0.10 -8.50
N CYS A 101 -0.56 -0.80 -8.46
CA CYS A 101 -1.02 -1.57 -7.32
C CYS A 101 -0.49 -3.00 -7.45
N VAL A 102 0.71 -3.24 -6.91
CA VAL A 102 1.50 -4.45 -7.19
C VAL A 102 1.35 -5.56 -6.14
N GLY A 103 0.63 -5.31 -5.05
CA GLY A 103 0.31 -6.33 -4.05
C GLY A 103 -1.17 -6.24 -3.73
N ILE A 104 -1.91 -7.32 -3.94
CA ILE A 104 -3.37 -7.38 -3.77
C ILE A 104 -3.74 -8.53 -2.84
N ASN A 105 -4.62 -8.29 -1.88
CA ASN A 105 -5.22 -9.37 -1.11
C ASN A 105 -6.19 -10.17 -2.00
N PRO A 106 -6.00 -11.49 -2.17
CA PRO A 106 -6.76 -12.27 -3.15
C PRO A 106 -8.23 -12.51 -2.74
N GLU A 107 -8.58 -12.36 -1.46
CA GLU A 107 -9.93 -12.58 -0.95
C GLU A 107 -10.79 -11.31 -1.03
N SER A 108 -10.20 -10.16 -0.70
CA SER A 108 -10.90 -8.88 -0.55
C SER A 108 -10.61 -7.86 -1.65
N ASP A 109 -9.70 -8.18 -2.59
CA ASP A 109 -9.18 -7.29 -3.64
C ASP A 109 -8.52 -5.99 -3.10
N LEU A 110 -8.24 -5.92 -1.79
CA LEU A 110 -7.60 -4.75 -1.18
C LEU A 110 -6.18 -4.56 -1.71
N VAL A 111 -5.82 -3.31 -2.01
CA VAL A 111 -4.46 -2.94 -2.41
C VAL A 111 -3.56 -2.88 -1.17
N GLU A 112 -2.58 -3.77 -1.12
CA GLU A 112 -1.64 -3.89 -0.02
C GLU A 112 -0.27 -3.25 -0.29
N ILE A 113 0.12 -3.17 -1.57
CA ILE A 113 1.38 -2.58 -2.00
C ILE A 113 1.18 -1.72 -3.24
N VAL A 114 1.75 -0.52 -3.20
CA VAL A 114 1.85 0.38 -4.36
C VAL A 114 3.31 0.68 -4.67
N GLU A 115 3.63 0.86 -5.95
CA GLU A 115 4.94 1.35 -6.38
C GLU A 115 4.84 2.26 -7.59
N ILE A 116 5.87 3.07 -7.83
CA ILE A 116 6.02 3.84 -9.08
C ILE A 116 7.18 3.23 -9.87
N PRO A 117 6.91 2.42 -10.90
CA PRO A 117 7.96 1.67 -11.61
C PRO A 117 9.06 2.55 -12.20
N ALA A 118 8.72 3.76 -12.65
CA ALA A 118 9.66 4.72 -13.24
C ALA A 118 10.70 5.27 -12.25
N LEU A 119 10.46 5.18 -10.93
CA LEU A 119 11.41 5.61 -9.90
C LEU A 119 12.31 4.46 -9.46
N LYS A 120 13.59 4.76 -9.14
CA LYS A 120 14.58 3.75 -8.74
C LYS A 120 14.11 2.89 -7.58
N TRP A 121 13.56 3.51 -6.54
CA TRP A 121 12.89 2.83 -5.44
C TRP A 121 11.78 3.71 -4.86
N PHE A 122 10.53 3.28 -5.01
CA PHE A 122 9.37 3.94 -4.44
C PHE A 122 8.29 2.89 -4.20
N ILE A 123 8.14 2.48 -2.95
CA ILE A 123 7.20 1.44 -2.52
C ILE A 123 6.47 1.92 -1.28
N GLY A 124 5.14 1.83 -1.30
CA GLY A 124 4.26 1.97 -0.14
C GLY A 124 3.61 0.63 0.17
N THR A 125 3.60 0.24 1.44
CA THR A 125 2.89 -0.96 1.94
C THR A 125 1.83 -0.55 2.96
N GLN A 126 0.71 -1.25 2.98
CA GLN A 126 -0.32 -1.10 4.01
C GLN A 126 0.00 -1.89 5.28
N PHE A 127 0.63 -3.06 5.14
CA PHE A 127 1.13 -3.83 6.27
C PHE A 127 2.38 -3.22 6.92
N HIS A 128 2.76 -3.82 8.05
CA HIS A 128 3.89 -3.48 8.91
C HIS A 128 5.04 -4.48 8.74
N PRO A 129 5.93 -4.31 7.73
CA PRO A 129 7.08 -5.19 7.50
C PRO A 129 8.03 -5.26 8.71
N GLU A 130 8.02 -4.23 9.56
CA GLU A 130 8.79 -4.18 10.80
C GLU A 130 8.41 -5.27 11.81
N TYR A 131 7.18 -5.80 11.76
CA TYR A 131 6.76 -6.87 12.67
C TYR A 131 7.28 -8.25 12.29
N SER A 132 7.68 -8.43 11.02
CA SER A 132 8.20 -9.69 10.48
C SER A 132 9.74 -9.66 10.36
N SER A 133 10.37 -8.50 10.56
CA SER A 133 11.82 -8.33 10.50
C SER A 133 12.51 -8.79 11.79
N THR A 134 13.53 -9.64 11.67
CA THR A 134 14.38 -10.07 12.80
C THR A 134 15.86 -9.87 12.48
N VAL A 135 16.75 -10.02 13.48
CA VAL A 135 18.20 -9.91 13.27
C VAL A 135 18.72 -10.99 12.31
N LEU A 136 18.20 -12.22 12.42
CA LEU A 136 18.62 -13.34 11.58
C LEU A 136 17.95 -13.31 10.20
N ASN A 137 16.71 -12.81 10.14
CA ASN A 137 15.92 -12.72 8.92
C ASN A 137 15.41 -11.28 8.79
N PRO A 138 16.24 -10.35 8.28
CA PRO A 138 15.81 -8.98 8.02
C PRO A 138 14.76 -8.98 6.91
N HIS A 139 13.77 -8.10 7.03
CA HIS A 139 12.66 -8.08 6.09
C HIS A 139 13.12 -7.75 4.65
N PRO A 140 12.66 -8.48 3.63
CA PRO A 140 13.17 -8.34 2.26
C PRO A 140 13.07 -6.92 1.69
N LEU A 141 11.95 -6.22 1.92
CA LEU A 141 11.79 -4.83 1.48
C LEU A 141 12.82 -3.86 2.10
N PHE A 142 13.25 -4.08 3.34
CA PHE A 142 14.26 -3.22 3.97
C PHE A 142 15.65 -3.50 3.40
N VAL A 143 16.01 -4.77 3.22
CA VAL A 143 17.28 -5.16 2.58
C VAL A 143 17.35 -4.60 1.16
N ALA A 144 16.28 -4.74 0.39
CA ALA A 144 16.20 -4.24 -0.97
C ALA A 144 16.25 -2.71 -1.04
N PHE A 145 15.61 -1.99 -0.10
CA PHE A 145 15.73 -0.54 0.00
C PHE A 145 17.17 -0.08 0.25
N VAL A 146 17.87 -0.69 1.21
CA VAL A 146 19.28 -0.35 1.51
C VAL A 146 20.16 -0.63 0.29
N LYS A 147 19.96 -1.75 -0.40
CA LYS A 147 20.66 -2.07 -1.65
C LYS A 147 20.41 -0.99 -2.72
N ALA A 148 19.15 -0.61 -2.93
CA ALA A 148 18.78 0.42 -3.90
C ALA A 148 19.40 1.79 -3.55
N ALA A 149 19.51 2.12 -2.26
CA ALA A 149 20.16 3.35 -1.81
C ALA A 149 21.67 3.35 -2.13
N ILE A 150 22.37 2.24 -1.88
CA ILE A 150 23.80 2.09 -2.20
C ILE A 150 24.03 2.16 -3.72
N GLU A 151 23.17 1.55 -4.52
CA GLU A 151 23.25 1.60 -5.99
C GLU A 151 22.95 3.00 -6.53
N ASN A 152 22.10 3.76 -5.84
CA ASN A 152 21.81 5.15 -6.21
C ASN A 152 22.99 6.09 -5.96
N GLU A 153 23.79 5.89 -4.91
CA GLU A 153 24.99 6.69 -4.63
C GLU A 153 26.08 6.55 -5.70
N LYS A 154 26.17 5.37 -6.32
CA LYS A 154 27.21 5.07 -7.32
C LYS A 154 26.94 5.66 -8.71
N ASN A 155 25.77 6.27 -8.92
CA ASN A 155 25.35 6.89 -10.19
C ASN A 155 25.32 8.41 -10.05
#